data_AF-A0A1C4TRA9-F1
#
_entry.id   AF-A0A1C4TRA9-F1
#
_cell.length_a   1.000
_cell.length_b   1.000
_cell.length_c   1.000
_cell.angle_alpha   90.00
_cell.angle_beta   90.00
_cell.angle_gamma   90.00
#
_symmetry.space_group_name_H-M   'P 1'
#
loop_
_entity.id
_entity.type
_entity.pdbx_description
1 polymer ?
#
loop_
_entity_poly.entity_id
_entity_poly.type
_entity_poly.pdbx_seq_one_letter_code
_entity_poly.pdbx_strand_id
1 'polypeptide(L)'
;MNVLGIIASGVAALFITVALAKSARRVALRPHIPDEPGGRAPRAEALRRTGGATAVLGIGTATGAALWLGAADDAAGSVGGLLAGAGAVAALGLVHDLKPLWAALRLTVQTAAAVLVVCLAGLSPAAGVLAVVWIVLVTNAFALLDHADGLLTAVGLVTAAGMLACAFVGGDPALALLPATLVAGLAGFLLHNWHPARLRLGACGAQFTGFALAASGALIQAAAPS
;
A
#
# COMPACT_ATOMS: atom_id res chain seq x y z
N MET A 1 20.55 -6.98 -2.04
CA MET A 1 20.25 -5.89 -3.00
C MET A 1 21.28 -4.78 -2.94
N ASN A 2 21.71 -4.23 -4.08
CA ASN A 2 22.50 -3.00 -4.10
C ASN A 2 21.58 -1.77 -4.07
N VAL A 3 22.03 -0.66 -3.49
CA VAL A 3 21.27 0.59 -3.36
C VAL A 3 20.67 1.07 -4.69
N LEU A 4 21.38 0.86 -5.79
CA LEU A 4 20.92 1.23 -7.13
C LEU A 4 19.62 0.49 -7.53
N GLY A 5 19.47 -0.78 -7.16
CA GLY A 5 18.24 -1.55 -7.40
C GLY A 5 17.05 -1.03 -6.60
N ILE A 6 17.28 -0.59 -5.36
CA ILE A 6 16.27 0.06 -4.52
C ILE A 6 15.80 1.37 -5.17
N ILE A 7 16.75 2.21 -5.58
CA ILE A 7 16.46 3.49 -6.23
C ILE A 7 15.70 3.26 -7.55
N ALA A 8 16.16 2.33 -8.39
CA ALA A 8 15.51 2.00 -9.66
C ALA A 8 14.06 1.51 -9.44
N SER A 9 13.84 0.69 -8.42
CA SER A 9 12.49 0.20 -8.06
C SER A 9 11.59 1.33 -7.55
N GLY A 10 12.13 2.23 -6.71
CA GLY A 10 11.41 3.43 -6.29
C GLY A 10 11.03 4.32 -7.46
N VAL A 11 11.98 4.62 -8.35
CA VAL A 11 11.74 5.41 -9.56
C VAL A 11 10.68 4.75 -10.45
N ALA A 12 10.74 3.44 -10.66
CA ALA A 12 9.72 2.70 -11.39
C ALA A 12 8.33 2.83 -10.72
N ALA A 13 8.24 2.64 -9.39
CA ALA A 13 6.99 2.79 -8.64
C ALA A 13 6.38 4.20 -8.80
N LEU A 14 7.21 5.24 -8.74
CA LEU A 14 6.79 6.63 -8.96
C LEU A 14 6.17 6.81 -10.35
N PHE A 15 6.91 6.44 -11.40
CA PHE A 15 6.48 6.66 -12.79
C PHE A 15 5.25 5.83 -13.16
N ILE A 16 5.22 4.55 -12.76
CA ILE A 16 4.05 3.69 -13.00
C ILE A 16 2.83 4.26 -12.28
N THR A 17 2.97 4.64 -11.01
CA THR A 17 1.85 5.21 -10.24
C THR A 17 1.35 6.50 -10.88
N VAL A 18 2.24 7.43 -11.26
CA VAL A 18 1.86 8.68 -11.93
C VAL A 18 1.16 8.41 -13.26
N ALA A 19 1.65 7.48 -14.07
CA ALA A 19 1.05 7.12 -15.36
C ALA A 19 -0.35 6.52 -15.19
N LEU A 20 -0.52 5.60 -14.24
CA LEU A 20 -1.81 4.98 -13.93
C LEU A 20 -2.79 6.00 -13.33
N ALA A 21 -2.35 6.81 -12.35
CA ALA A 21 -3.17 7.85 -11.73
C ALA A 21 -3.58 8.92 -12.74
N LYS A 22 -2.69 9.34 -13.64
CA LYS A 22 -3.03 10.28 -14.72
C LYS A 22 -4.08 9.70 -15.66
N SER A 23 -3.96 8.42 -16.01
CA SER A 23 -4.93 7.73 -16.86
C SER A 23 -6.29 7.57 -16.18
N ALA A 24 -6.31 7.13 -14.92
CA ALA A 24 -7.53 7.01 -14.12
C ALA A 24 -8.21 8.38 -13.95
N ARG A 25 -7.44 9.43 -13.65
CA ARG A 25 -7.93 10.81 -13.57
C ARG A 25 -8.58 11.25 -14.88
N ARG A 26 -7.95 10.97 -16.04
CA ARG A 26 -8.54 11.33 -17.35
C ARG A 26 -9.91 10.68 -17.53
N VAL A 27 -10.07 9.41 -17.14
CA VAL A 27 -11.36 8.72 -17.23
C VAL A 27 -12.38 9.29 -16.24
N ALA A 28 -11.96 9.57 -15.00
CA ALA A 28 -12.82 10.12 -13.95
C ALA A 28 -13.33 11.54 -14.26
N LEU A 29 -12.55 12.34 -15.00
CA LEU A 29 -12.86 13.73 -15.35
C LEU A 29 -13.43 13.90 -16.77
N ARG A 30 -13.74 12.82 -17.50
CA ARG A 30 -14.37 12.95 -18.82
C ARG A 30 -15.76 13.60 -18.68
N PRO A 31 -16.08 14.64 -19.49
CA PRO A 31 -17.42 15.22 -19.51
C PRO A 31 -18.43 14.12 -19.83
N HIS A 32 -19.43 13.95 -18.97
CA HIS A 32 -20.54 13.06 -19.27
C HIS A 32 -21.69 13.88 -19.85
N ILE A 33 -22.23 13.42 -20.97
CA ILE A 33 -23.50 13.93 -21.49
C ILE A 33 -24.57 13.49 -20.49
N PRO A 34 -25.39 14.39 -19.92
CA PRO A 34 -26.39 14.02 -18.94
C PRO A 34 -27.50 13.22 -19.64
N ASP A 35 -27.38 11.90 -19.61
CA ASP A 35 -28.48 11.02 -19.97
C ASP A 35 -29.36 10.87 -18.71
N GLU A 36 -30.50 11.58 -18.72
CA GLU A 36 -31.63 11.59 -17.78
C GLU A 36 -31.77 12.83 -16.84
N PRO A 37 -32.94 13.51 -16.87
CA PRO A 37 -33.30 14.53 -15.90
C PRO A 37 -33.70 13.85 -14.58
N GLY A 38 -32.70 13.56 -13.75
CA GLY A 38 -32.91 12.77 -12.52
C GLY A 38 -31.66 12.63 -11.67
N GLY A 39 -30.94 13.74 -11.43
CA GLY A 39 -30.02 13.96 -10.31
C GLY A 39 -29.27 12.73 -9.78
N ARG A 40 -28.25 12.28 -10.50
CA ARG A 40 -27.30 11.29 -9.99
C ARG A 40 -25.89 11.73 -10.34
N ALA A 41 -25.00 11.72 -9.34
CA ALA A 41 -23.56 11.95 -9.49
C ALA A 41 -22.73 10.65 -9.26
N PRO A 42 -23.02 9.46 -9.84
CA PRO A 42 -22.56 8.20 -9.26
C PRO A 42 -21.24 7.70 -9.86
N ARG A 43 -21.02 7.86 -11.18
CA ARG A 43 -19.89 7.21 -11.86
C ARG A 43 -18.56 7.94 -11.64
N ALA A 44 -18.55 9.27 -11.74
CA ALA A 44 -17.34 10.06 -11.52
C ALA A 44 -16.83 9.92 -10.08
N GLU A 45 -17.72 9.95 -9.09
CA GLU A 45 -17.34 9.74 -7.68
C GLU A 45 -16.88 8.30 -7.41
N ALA A 46 -17.54 7.29 -8.00
CA ALA A 46 -17.07 5.90 -7.90
C ALA A 46 -15.67 5.71 -8.50
N LEU A 47 -15.40 6.30 -9.68
CA LEU A 47 -14.08 6.26 -10.33
C LEU A 47 -13.00 6.99 -9.52
N ARG A 48 -13.36 8.08 -8.84
CA ARG A 48 -12.44 8.79 -7.94
C ARG A 48 -12.06 7.94 -6.74
N ARG A 49 -13.00 7.14 -6.20
CA ARG A 49 -12.76 6.24 -5.06
C ARG A 49 -11.83 5.07 -5.36
N THR A 50 -11.78 4.62 -6.62
CA THR A 50 -10.84 3.56 -7.02
C THR A 50 -9.40 4.03 -7.23
N GLY A 51 -9.09 5.31 -6.92
CA GLY A 51 -7.79 5.91 -7.15
C GLY A 51 -6.63 5.16 -6.49
N GLY A 52 -6.82 4.66 -5.26
CA GLY A 52 -5.80 3.90 -4.53
C GLY A 52 -5.30 2.66 -5.26
N ALA A 53 -6.12 2.04 -6.11
CA ALA A 53 -5.67 0.91 -6.94
C ALA A 53 -4.48 1.27 -7.83
N THR A 54 -4.36 2.53 -8.27
CA THR A 54 -3.23 2.97 -9.10
C THR A 54 -1.92 3.00 -8.30
N ALA A 55 -1.96 3.40 -7.03
CA ALA A 55 -0.81 3.36 -6.13
C ALA A 55 -0.42 1.93 -5.80
N VAL A 56 -1.39 1.08 -5.45
CA VAL A 56 -1.19 -0.34 -5.17
C VAL A 56 -0.54 -1.05 -6.37
N LEU A 57 -1.04 -0.81 -7.58
CA LEU A 57 -0.47 -1.40 -8.79
C LEU A 57 0.93 -0.88 -9.09
N GLY A 58 1.19 0.42 -8.94
CA GLY A 58 2.53 0.97 -9.19
C GLY A 58 3.58 0.45 -8.21
N ILE A 59 3.24 0.43 -6.92
CA ILE A 59 4.12 -0.10 -5.85
C ILE A 59 4.29 -1.61 -6.01
N GLY A 60 3.19 -2.33 -6.25
CA GLY A 60 3.19 -3.78 -6.38
C GLY A 60 3.94 -4.30 -7.59
N THR A 61 3.75 -3.67 -8.75
CA THR A 61 4.48 -4.07 -9.97
C THR A 61 5.97 -3.77 -9.88
N ALA A 62 6.35 -2.60 -9.34
CA ALA A 62 7.75 -2.26 -9.17
C ALA A 62 8.45 -3.19 -8.17
N THR A 63 7.82 -3.47 -7.02
CA THR A 63 8.36 -4.39 -6.01
C THR A 63 8.43 -5.81 -6.57
N GLY A 64 7.36 -6.30 -7.19
CA GLY A 64 7.31 -7.64 -7.76
C GLY A 64 8.33 -7.85 -8.88
N ALA A 65 8.53 -6.85 -9.75
CA ALA A 65 9.57 -6.90 -10.77
C ALA A 65 10.98 -6.95 -10.16
N ALA A 66 11.23 -6.18 -9.10
CA ALA A 66 12.51 -6.23 -8.40
C ALA A 66 12.77 -7.59 -7.74
N LEU A 67 11.75 -8.20 -7.11
CA LEU A 67 11.83 -9.56 -6.58
C LEU A 67 12.13 -10.58 -7.68
N TRP A 68 11.44 -10.47 -8.82
CA TRP A 68 11.63 -11.37 -9.96
C TRP A 68 13.03 -11.26 -10.57
N LEU A 69 13.66 -10.07 -10.50
CA LEU A 69 15.03 -9.82 -10.94
C LEU A 69 16.10 -10.20 -9.88
N GLY A 70 15.70 -10.83 -8.78
CA GLY A 70 16.61 -11.29 -7.72
C GLY A 70 17.12 -10.19 -6.78
N ALA A 71 16.43 -9.04 -6.72
CA ALA A 71 16.93 -7.91 -5.97
C ALA A 71 16.97 -8.18 -4.46
N ALA A 72 16.12 -9.07 -3.94
CA ALA A 72 16.00 -9.37 -2.52
C ALA A 72 16.15 -10.87 -2.20
N ASP A 73 17.02 -11.62 -2.89
CA ASP A 73 17.08 -13.10 -2.79
C ASP A 73 17.05 -13.64 -1.35
N ASP A 74 17.84 -13.08 -0.44
CA ASP A 74 17.89 -13.51 0.97
C ASP A 74 16.59 -13.25 1.75
N ALA A 75 15.80 -12.23 1.35
CA ALA A 75 14.54 -11.85 1.98
C ALA A 75 13.33 -12.00 1.05
N ALA A 76 13.46 -12.71 -0.07
CA ALA A 76 12.48 -12.71 -1.16
C ALA A 76 11.15 -13.33 -0.71
N GLY A 77 11.22 -14.38 0.12
CA GLY A 77 10.04 -15.00 0.74
C GLY A 77 9.29 -14.03 1.65
N SER A 78 10.00 -13.30 2.51
CA SER A 78 9.40 -12.36 3.46
C SER A 78 8.80 -11.14 2.77
N VAL A 79 9.54 -10.52 1.84
CA VAL A 79 9.07 -9.35 1.08
C VAL A 79 7.95 -9.76 0.11
N GLY A 80 8.06 -10.90 -0.56
CA GLY A 80 7.03 -11.45 -1.44
C GLY A 80 5.75 -11.82 -0.70
N GLY A 81 5.87 -12.46 0.47
CA GLY A 81 4.73 -12.78 1.34
C GLY A 81 4.03 -11.54 1.89
N LEU A 82 4.80 -10.52 2.29
CA LEU A 82 4.26 -9.22 2.66
C LEU A 82 3.51 -8.59 1.49
N LEU A 83 4.11 -8.57 0.30
CA LEU A 83 3.49 -7.99 -0.88
C LEU A 83 2.18 -8.72 -1.25
N ALA A 84 2.17 -10.05 -1.16
CA ALA A 84 0.98 -10.86 -1.39
C ALA A 84 -0.13 -10.56 -0.36
N GLY A 85 0.24 -10.49 0.93
CA GLY A 85 -0.69 -10.14 2.01
C GLY A 85 -1.28 -8.73 1.85
N ALA A 86 -0.43 -7.74 1.59
CA ALA A 86 -0.84 -6.37 1.32
C ALA A 86 -1.75 -6.29 0.08
N GLY A 87 -1.41 -7.03 -0.99
CA GLY A 87 -2.21 -7.13 -2.20
C GLY A 87 -3.60 -7.74 -1.96
N ALA A 88 -3.69 -8.80 -1.14
CA ALA A 88 -4.97 -9.39 -0.76
C ALA A 88 -5.85 -8.42 0.04
N VAL A 89 -5.25 -7.70 0.99
CA VAL A 89 -5.93 -6.65 1.77
C VAL A 89 -6.38 -5.49 0.87
N ALA A 90 -5.54 -5.08 -0.08
CA ALA A 90 -5.85 -4.04 -1.07
C ALA A 90 -7.01 -4.46 -1.99
N ALA A 91 -7.01 -5.70 -2.49
CA ALA A 91 -8.07 -6.23 -3.33
C ALA A 91 -9.41 -6.20 -2.59
N LEU A 92 -9.42 -6.57 -1.31
CA LEU A 92 -10.61 -6.50 -0.48
C LEU A 92 -11.06 -5.06 -0.22
N GLY A 93 -10.11 -4.14 -0.01
CA GLY A 93 -10.38 -2.70 0.07
C GLY A 93 -10.97 -2.14 -1.22
N LEU A 94 -10.49 -2.58 -2.38
CA LEU A 94 -11.05 -2.21 -3.68
C LEU A 94 -12.47 -2.72 -3.86
N VAL A 95 -12.74 -3.96 -3.46
CA VAL A 95 -14.11 -4.50 -3.46
C VAL A 95 -14.99 -3.68 -2.52
N HIS A 96 -14.49 -3.29 -1.34
CA HIS A 96 -15.20 -2.44 -0.40
C HIS A 96 -15.53 -1.05 -0.97
N ASP A 97 -14.60 -0.43 -1.70
CA ASP A 97 -14.80 0.87 -2.36
C ASP A 97 -15.91 0.82 -3.42
N LEU A 98 -16.09 -0.33 -4.07
CA LEU A 98 -17.13 -0.56 -5.07
C LEU A 98 -18.46 -1.00 -4.44
N LYS A 99 -18.40 -1.85 -3.41
CA LYS A 99 -19.54 -2.45 -2.72
C LYS A 99 -19.19 -2.61 -1.23
N PRO A 100 -19.91 -1.93 -0.31
CA PRO A 100 -19.63 -2.01 1.11
C PRO A 100 -19.61 -3.46 1.61
N LEU A 101 -18.42 -3.91 2.01
CA LEU A 101 -18.21 -5.20 2.64
C LEU A 101 -18.42 -5.13 4.15
N TRP A 102 -18.97 -6.20 4.72
CA TRP A 102 -18.99 -6.47 6.15
C TRP A 102 -17.59 -6.44 6.79
N ALA A 103 -17.52 -5.88 7.99
CA ALA A 103 -16.27 -5.71 8.73
C ALA A 103 -15.61 -7.05 9.08
N ALA A 104 -16.40 -8.09 9.35
CA ALA A 104 -15.89 -9.41 9.73
C ALA A 104 -14.96 -10.01 8.65
N LEU A 105 -15.38 -10.05 7.38
CA LEU A 105 -14.53 -10.55 6.29
C LEU A 105 -13.27 -9.71 6.11
N ARG A 106 -13.37 -8.39 6.28
CA ARG A 106 -12.20 -7.50 6.23
C ARG A 106 -11.19 -7.86 7.30
N LEU A 107 -11.65 -8.10 8.52
CA LEU A 107 -10.78 -8.53 9.61
C LEU A 107 -10.22 -9.93 9.37
N THR A 108 -11.02 -10.90 8.94
CA THR A 108 -10.54 -12.27 8.68
C THR A 108 -9.39 -12.30 7.67
N VAL A 109 -9.53 -11.59 6.54
CA VAL A 109 -8.48 -11.54 5.51
C VAL A 109 -7.25 -10.79 6.01
N GLN A 110 -7.41 -9.68 6.72
CA GLN A 110 -6.28 -8.94 7.30
C GLN A 110 -5.52 -9.79 8.32
N THR A 111 -6.23 -10.50 9.20
CA THR A 111 -5.61 -11.39 10.20
C THR A 111 -4.90 -12.55 9.51
N ALA A 112 -5.51 -13.20 8.52
CA ALA A 112 -4.87 -14.29 7.78
C ALA A 112 -3.61 -13.82 7.04
N ALA A 113 -3.67 -12.65 6.40
CA ALA A 113 -2.52 -12.03 5.75
C ALA A 113 -1.41 -11.66 6.75
N ALA A 114 -1.78 -11.13 7.93
CA ALA A 114 -0.82 -10.78 8.98
C ALA A 114 -0.13 -12.02 9.55
N VAL A 115 -0.89 -13.11 9.79
CA VAL A 115 -0.34 -14.40 10.24
C VAL A 115 0.67 -14.94 9.23
N LEU A 116 0.34 -14.91 7.93
CA LEU A 116 1.27 -15.32 6.87
C LEU A 116 2.60 -14.56 6.98
N VAL A 117 2.55 -13.22 7.05
CA VAL A 117 3.76 -12.39 7.17
C VAL A 117 4.57 -12.75 8.40
N VAL A 118 3.91 -12.89 9.55
CA VAL A 118 4.56 -13.20 10.83
C VAL A 118 5.21 -14.59 10.83
N CYS A 119 4.57 -15.58 10.20
CA CYS A 119 5.16 -16.91 10.04
C CYS A 119 6.39 -16.88 9.13
N LEU A 120 6.34 -16.13 8.03
CA LEU A 120 7.48 -15.95 7.13
C LEU A 120 8.62 -15.14 7.78
N ALA A 121 8.30 -14.27 8.72
CA ALA A 121 9.27 -13.50 9.51
C ALA A 121 10.04 -14.35 10.54
N GLY A 122 9.57 -15.56 10.87
CA GLY A 122 10.21 -16.40 11.89
C GLY A 122 10.10 -15.87 13.32
N LEU A 123 9.10 -15.03 13.61
CA LEU A 123 8.90 -14.48 14.95
C LEU A 123 8.49 -15.57 15.97
N SER A 124 8.93 -15.42 17.23
CA SER A 124 8.48 -16.29 18.32
C SER A 124 6.95 -16.20 18.50
N PRO A 125 6.26 -17.22 19.04
CA PRO A 125 4.79 -17.19 19.16
C PRO A 125 4.25 -15.96 19.89
N ALA A 126 4.89 -15.54 20.98
CA ALA A 126 4.49 -14.36 21.75
C ALA A 126 4.66 -13.05 20.95
N ALA A 127 5.83 -12.87 20.30
CA ALA A 127 6.07 -11.71 19.45
C ALA A 127 5.18 -11.71 18.21
N GLY A 128 4.90 -12.89 17.66
CA GLY A 128 4.05 -13.07 16.51
C GLY A 128 2.60 -12.69 16.76
N VAL A 129 2.02 -13.08 17.91
CA VAL A 129 0.68 -12.64 18.31
C VAL A 129 0.61 -11.11 18.42
N LEU A 130 1.61 -10.49 19.06
CA LEU A 130 1.67 -9.04 19.18
C LEU A 130 1.79 -8.35 17.81
N ALA A 131 2.61 -8.90 16.91
CA ALA A 131 2.78 -8.39 15.55
C ALA A 131 1.49 -8.53 14.72
N VAL A 132 0.76 -9.64 14.82
CA VAL A 132 -0.53 -9.80 14.14
C VAL A 132 -1.54 -8.75 14.63
N VAL A 133 -1.65 -8.58 15.96
CA VAL A 133 -2.53 -7.56 16.54
C VAL A 133 -2.14 -6.17 16.06
N TRP A 134 -0.84 -5.85 16.06
CA TRP A 134 -0.31 -4.58 15.57
C TRP A 134 -0.65 -4.32 14.11
N ILE A 135 -0.40 -5.29 13.22
CA ILE A 135 -0.66 -5.17 11.78
C ILE A 135 -2.15 -4.92 11.53
N VAL A 136 -3.04 -5.68 12.16
CA VAL A 136 -4.49 -5.52 12.00
C VAL A 136 -4.96 -4.18 12.57
N LEU A 137 -4.46 -3.78 13.74
CA LEU A 137 -4.79 -2.50 14.37
C LEU A 137 -4.41 -1.32 13.47
N VAL A 138 -3.16 -1.26 13.02
CA VAL A 138 -2.66 -0.17 12.15
C VAL A 138 -3.40 -0.16 10.81
N THR A 139 -3.67 -1.33 10.22
CA THR A 139 -4.44 -1.43 8.96
C THR A 139 -5.83 -0.79 9.09
N ASN A 140 -6.52 -1.03 10.20
CA ASN A 140 -7.84 -0.43 10.45
C ASN A 140 -7.74 1.05 10.82
N ALA A 141 -6.70 1.46 11.55
CA ALA A 141 -6.45 2.87 11.87
C ALA A 141 -6.25 3.69 10.58
N PHE A 142 -5.48 3.19 9.61
CA PHE A 142 -5.34 3.84 8.31
C PHE A 142 -6.69 3.96 7.57
N ALA A 143 -7.53 2.92 7.59
CA ALA A 143 -8.86 2.99 6.99
C ALA A 143 -9.77 4.04 7.64
N LEU A 144 -9.62 4.30 8.95
CA LEU A 144 -10.38 5.33 9.67
C LEU A 144 -9.91 6.75 9.36
N LEU A 145 -8.65 6.94 8.99
CA LEU A 145 -8.04 8.24 8.69
C LEU A 145 -8.34 8.76 7.26
N ASP A 146 -8.93 7.95 6.36
CA ASP A 146 -9.17 8.31 4.95
C ASP A 146 -10.35 9.27 4.72
N HIS A 147 -10.54 10.25 5.60
CA HIS A 147 -11.64 11.22 5.54
C HIS A 147 -11.23 12.58 4.95
N ALA A 148 -9.93 12.86 4.79
CA ALA A 148 -9.41 14.13 4.30
C ALA A 148 -8.51 13.96 3.06
N ASP A 149 -8.62 14.91 2.12
CA ASP A 149 -7.82 14.95 0.89
C ASP A 149 -6.31 15.01 1.21
N GLY A 150 -5.51 14.14 0.60
CA GLY A 150 -4.05 14.14 0.72
C GLY A 150 -3.51 13.68 2.08
N LEU A 151 -4.31 13.69 3.16
CA LEU A 151 -3.85 13.41 4.52
C LEU A 151 -3.25 12.01 4.63
N LEU A 152 -4.02 10.99 4.27
CA LEU A 152 -3.60 9.60 4.48
C LEU A 152 -2.40 9.23 3.61
N THR A 153 -2.38 9.72 2.37
CA THR A 153 -1.25 9.54 1.46
C THR A 153 0.02 10.21 2.00
N ALA A 154 -0.09 11.42 2.58
CA ALA A 154 1.04 12.13 3.18
C ALA A 154 1.55 11.46 4.46
N VAL A 155 0.65 11.02 5.34
CA VAL A 155 1.01 10.25 6.55
C VAL A 155 1.72 8.97 6.14
N GLY A 156 1.16 8.21 5.20
CA GLY A 156 1.78 6.99 4.69
C GLY A 156 3.15 7.24 4.07
N LEU A 157 3.32 8.33 3.33
CA LEU A 157 4.60 8.74 2.74
C LEU A 157 5.67 9.02 3.80
N VAL A 158 5.33 9.78 4.83
CA VAL A 158 6.26 10.12 5.93
C VAL A 158 6.61 8.87 6.74
N THR A 159 5.62 8.03 7.06
CA THR A 159 5.88 6.77 7.77
C THR A 159 6.72 5.81 6.94
N ALA A 160 6.49 5.72 5.62
CA ALA A 160 7.31 4.91 4.72
C ALA A 160 8.76 5.41 4.67
N ALA A 161 8.98 6.73 4.68
CA ALA A 161 10.32 7.30 4.71
C ALA A 161 11.05 6.99 6.03
N GLY A 162 10.34 7.02 7.16
CA GLY A 162 10.87 6.57 8.45
C GLY A 162 11.24 5.08 8.43
N MET A 163 10.36 4.22 7.91
CA MET A 163 10.65 2.78 7.77
C MET A 163 11.83 2.50 6.84
N LEU A 164 11.96 3.26 5.75
CA LEU A 164 13.09 3.18 4.84
C LEU A 164 14.40 3.51 5.56
N ALA A 165 14.41 4.57 6.38
CA ALA A 165 15.57 4.92 7.20
C ALA A 165 15.91 3.82 8.22
N CYS A 166 14.90 3.26 8.90
CA CYS A 166 15.09 2.14 9.83
C CYS A 166 15.69 0.91 9.13
N ALA A 167 15.23 0.56 7.92
CA ALA A 167 15.76 -0.56 7.16
C ALA A 167 17.23 -0.37 6.79
N PHE A 168 17.63 0.84 6.38
CA PHE A 168 19.04 1.14 6.09
C PHE A 168 19.92 1.11 7.34
N VAL A 169 19.44 1.62 8.48
CA VAL A 169 20.17 1.58 9.75
C VAL A 169 20.29 0.14 10.28
N GLY A 170 19.25 -0.68 10.08
CA GLY A 170 19.25 -2.09 10.49
C GLY A 170 20.19 -2.99 9.69
N GLY A 171 20.78 -2.49 8.60
CA GLY A 171 21.80 -3.22 7.83
C GLY A 171 21.26 -4.24 6.83
N ASP A 172 19.93 -4.37 6.68
CA ASP A 172 19.31 -5.25 5.68
C ASP A 172 18.69 -4.43 4.53
N PRO A 173 19.44 -4.23 3.43
CA PRO A 173 18.95 -3.47 2.28
C PRO A 173 17.82 -4.17 1.53
N ALA A 174 17.59 -5.48 1.73
CA ALA A 174 16.50 -6.19 1.09
C ALA A 174 15.14 -5.75 1.66
N LEU A 175 15.07 -5.50 2.98
CA LEU A 175 13.87 -5.00 3.65
C LEU A 175 13.54 -3.54 3.31
N ALA A 176 14.52 -2.78 2.78
CA ALA A 176 14.32 -1.41 2.31
C ALA A 176 13.55 -1.33 0.98
N LEU A 177 13.38 -2.45 0.25
CA LEU A 177 12.73 -2.47 -1.07
C LEU A 177 11.30 -1.92 -1.05
N LEU A 178 10.47 -2.46 -0.15
CA LEU A 178 9.07 -2.12 -0.07
C LEU A 178 8.84 -0.71 0.50
N PRO A 179 9.53 -0.28 1.59
CA PRO A 179 9.48 1.10 2.03
C PRO A 179 9.90 2.10 0.94
N ALA A 180 10.94 1.81 0.15
CA ALA A 180 11.38 2.68 -0.94
C ALA A 180 10.33 2.83 -2.05
N THR A 181 9.72 1.73 -2.48
CA THR A 181 8.64 1.76 -3.48
C THR A 181 7.37 2.40 -2.92
N LEU A 182 7.05 2.22 -1.62
CA LEU A 182 5.97 2.93 -0.92
C LEU A 182 6.19 4.44 -0.93
N VAL A 183 7.38 4.91 -0.56
CA VAL A 183 7.71 6.34 -0.59
C VAL A 183 7.48 6.90 -1.99
N ALA A 184 8.05 6.27 -3.00
CA ALA A 184 8.02 6.78 -4.35
C ALA A 184 6.61 6.67 -5.00
N GLY A 185 5.91 5.56 -4.77
CA GLY A 185 4.54 5.37 -5.26
C GLY A 185 3.53 6.30 -4.59
N LEU A 186 3.59 6.45 -3.26
CA LEU A 186 2.72 7.38 -2.53
C LEU A 186 3.02 8.83 -2.92
N ALA A 187 4.28 9.22 -3.11
CA ALA A 187 4.63 10.55 -3.63
C ALA A 187 4.01 10.79 -5.03
N GLY A 188 4.07 9.80 -5.93
CA GLY A 188 3.44 9.88 -7.25
C GLY A 188 1.92 9.98 -7.21
N PHE A 189 1.29 9.24 -6.29
CA PHE A 189 -0.16 9.31 -6.08
C PHE A 189 -0.59 10.62 -5.43
N LEU A 190 0.22 11.16 -4.52
CA LEU A 190 -0.06 12.41 -3.79
C LEU A 190 -0.28 13.59 -4.76
N LEU A 191 0.42 13.63 -5.89
CA LEU A 191 0.20 14.62 -6.97
C LEU A 191 -1.23 14.65 -7.52
N HIS A 192 -1.98 13.56 -7.37
CA HIS A 192 -3.37 13.41 -7.83
C HIS A 192 -4.38 13.43 -6.68
N ASN A 193 -3.91 13.23 -5.45
CA ASN A 193 -4.70 13.16 -4.23
C ASN A 193 -4.61 14.45 -3.38
N TRP A 194 -3.69 15.37 -3.68
CA TRP A 194 -3.59 16.66 -2.99
C TRP A 194 -4.83 17.53 -3.19
N HIS A 195 -5.17 18.31 -2.17
CA HIS A 195 -6.36 19.16 -2.18
C HIS A 195 -6.30 20.22 -3.29
N PRO A 196 -7.38 20.41 -4.09
CA PRO A 196 -8.60 19.60 -4.16
C PRO A 196 -8.38 18.25 -4.85
N ALA A 197 -8.67 17.14 -4.15
CA ALA A 197 -8.31 15.81 -4.62
C ALA A 197 -8.99 15.46 -5.95
N ARG A 198 -8.24 14.94 -6.90
CA ARG A 198 -8.78 14.46 -8.19
C ARG A 198 -9.05 12.97 -8.18
N LEU A 199 -8.26 12.25 -7.40
CA LEU A 199 -8.45 10.84 -7.06
C LEU A 199 -8.40 10.70 -5.55
N ARG A 200 -9.18 9.78 -5.00
CA ARG A 200 -9.18 9.43 -3.57
C ARG A 200 -8.39 8.15 -3.37
N LEU A 201 -7.76 8.03 -2.20
CA LEU A 201 -7.01 6.84 -1.84
C LEU A 201 -7.96 5.64 -1.63
N GLY A 202 -9.07 5.86 -0.92
CA GLY A 202 -10.09 4.83 -0.72
C GLY A 202 -9.62 3.72 0.21
N ALA A 203 -10.52 2.79 0.54
CA ALA A 203 -10.22 1.64 1.37
C ALA A 203 -9.12 0.76 0.75
N CYS A 204 -9.07 0.65 -0.59
CA CYS A 204 -8.01 -0.05 -1.31
C CYS A 204 -6.61 0.45 -0.93
N GLY A 205 -6.35 1.75 -1.14
CA GLY A 205 -5.03 2.32 -0.86
C GLY A 205 -4.76 2.45 0.64
N ALA A 206 -5.77 2.86 1.43
CA ALA A 206 -5.65 3.04 2.86
C ALA A 206 -5.23 1.75 3.58
N GLN A 207 -5.94 0.65 3.30
CA GLN A 207 -5.66 -0.63 3.95
C GLN A 207 -4.36 -1.23 3.44
N PHE A 208 -4.04 -1.10 2.14
CA PHE A 208 -2.74 -1.50 1.61
C PHE A 208 -1.59 -0.80 2.32
N THR A 209 -1.65 0.53 2.41
CA THR A 209 -0.58 1.34 3.01
C THR A 209 -0.42 1.02 4.50
N GLY A 210 -1.52 0.95 5.26
CA GLY A 210 -1.47 0.61 6.68
C GLY A 210 -0.90 -0.78 6.92
N PHE A 211 -1.35 -1.79 6.17
CA PHE A 211 -0.84 -3.15 6.27
C PHE A 211 0.65 -3.23 5.92
N ALA A 212 1.04 -2.66 4.78
CA ALA A 212 2.40 -2.72 4.28
C ALA A 212 3.40 -2.03 5.23
N LEU A 213 3.03 -0.88 5.80
CA LEU A 213 3.86 -0.17 6.79
C LEU A 213 4.01 -0.96 8.09
N ALA A 214 2.90 -1.46 8.64
CA ALA A 214 2.94 -2.19 9.91
C ALA A 214 3.71 -3.52 9.77
N ALA A 215 3.50 -4.23 8.66
CA ALA A 215 4.20 -5.47 8.35
C ALA A 215 5.69 -5.23 8.09
N SER A 216 6.05 -4.15 7.39
CA SER A 216 7.46 -3.79 7.16
C SER A 216 8.17 -3.50 8.48
N GLY A 217 7.52 -2.76 9.40
CA GLY A 217 8.07 -2.50 10.72
C GLY A 217 8.30 -3.77 11.54
N ALA A 218 7.37 -4.73 11.47
CA ALA A 218 7.52 -6.03 12.13
C ALA A 218 8.70 -6.84 11.56
N LEU A 219 8.88 -6.86 10.23
CA LEU A 219 10.01 -7.54 9.59
C LEU A 219 11.36 -6.89 9.93
N ILE A 220 11.44 -5.56 9.89
CA ILE A 220 12.68 -4.83 10.21
C ILE A 220 13.08 -5.07 11.66
N GLN A 221 12.11 -5.05 12.59
CA GLN A 221 12.38 -5.37 14.00
C GLN A 221 12.80 -6.84 14.20
N ALA A 222 12.21 -7.77 13.45
CA ALA A 222 12.59 -9.19 13.52
C ALA A 222 14.04 -9.43 13.05
N ALA A 223 14.52 -8.63 12.10
CA ALA A 223 15.86 -8.72 11.54
C ALA A 223 16.93 -7.95 12.35
N ALA A 224 16.53 -7.14 13.32
CA ALA A 224 17.46 -6.35 14.12
C ALA A 224 18.34 -7.26 15.02
N PRO A 225 19.66 -7.06 15.06
CA PRO A 225 20.54 -7.87 15.91
C PRO A 225 20.22 -7.61 17.40
N SER A 226 20.01 -8.70 18.15
CA SER A 226 19.78 -8.71 19.61
C SER A 226 21.06 -8.46 20.41
#